data_AF-A0A6A5HSM8-F1
#
_entry.id   AF-A0A6A5HSM8-F1
#
_cell.length_a   1.000
_cell.length_b   1.000
_cell.length_c   1.000
_cell.angle_alpha   90.00
_cell.angle_beta   90.00
_cell.angle_gamma   90.00
#
_symmetry.space_group_name_H-M   'P 1'
#
loop_
_entity.id
_entity.type
_entity.pdbx_description
1 polymer ?
#
loop_
_entity_poly.entity_id
_entity_poly.type
_entity_poly.pdbx_seq_one_letter_code
_entity_poly.pdbx_strand_id
1 'polypeptide(L)'
;MNNEEYCIGYNFLEASESFREDGLEPITLPVHGTPEMMETIEKKPANWDGPISLALFIDFHSQRALEYSSDVHRCDQEFRRKVTVHFAFRVSPFQGNCPLINVTSHHQDCKEFLKNRSKYRNEIAGSFQLYPINLMRNIARRGAKSDIHFIADIDMIMSEGFATKVKKISNEMIDRKNKKDPTETLRIY
;
A
#
# COMPACT_ATOMS: atom_id res chain seq x y z
N MET A 1 8.78 19.77 1.90
CA MET A 1 8.08 20.03 3.18
C MET A 1 8.23 18.79 4.04
N ASN A 2 9.21 18.80 4.95
CA ASN A 2 9.28 17.84 6.05
C ASN A 2 8.11 18.17 6.97
N ASN A 3 7.13 17.28 7.09
CA ASN A 3 6.16 17.40 8.16
C ASN A 3 6.83 16.80 9.41
N GLU A 4 7.31 17.67 10.29
CA GLU A 4 7.94 17.32 11.57
C GLU A 4 7.02 16.46 12.49
N GLU A 5 5.74 16.33 12.13
CA GLU A 5 4.73 15.56 12.86
C GLU A 5 4.65 14.07 12.49
N TYR A 6 5.26 13.62 11.39
CA TYR A 6 5.07 12.23 10.92
C TYR A 6 6.38 11.54 10.56
N CYS A 7 6.55 10.32 11.08
CA CYS A 7 7.59 9.38 10.69
C CYS A 7 7.06 8.44 9.64
N ILE A 8 7.69 8.44 8.46
CA ILE A 8 7.23 7.66 7.32
C ILE A 8 8.21 6.52 7.08
N GLY A 9 7.71 5.29 7.08
CA GLY A 9 8.45 4.10 6.67
C GLY A 9 7.94 3.61 5.32
N TYR A 10 8.78 3.66 4.29
CA TYR A 10 8.48 3.05 2.99
C TYR A 10 9.00 1.62 2.92
N ASN A 11 8.29 0.75 2.19
CA ASN A 11 8.70 -0.64 1.94
C ASN A 11 8.96 -1.40 3.24
N PHE A 12 8.13 -1.15 4.25
CA PHE A 12 8.19 -1.87 5.53
C PHE A 12 7.95 -3.36 5.31
N LEU A 13 6.99 -3.70 4.44
CA LEU A 13 6.80 -5.04 3.90
C LEU A 13 6.72 -4.93 2.39
N GLU A 14 7.54 -5.69 1.68
CA GLU A 14 7.65 -5.58 0.24
C GLU A 14 6.90 -6.72 -0.46
N ALA A 15 6.10 -6.38 -1.48
CA ALA A 15 5.42 -7.38 -2.29
C ALA A 15 6.43 -8.30 -2.97
N SER A 16 6.13 -9.61 -3.02
CA SER A 16 7.03 -10.59 -3.62
C SER A 16 6.94 -10.67 -5.14
N GLU A 17 5.87 -10.15 -5.77
CA GLU A 17 5.71 -10.14 -7.22
C GLU A 17 5.85 -8.73 -7.82
N SER A 18 6.38 -8.69 -9.03
CA SER A 18 6.60 -7.43 -9.77
C SER A 18 5.49 -7.13 -10.79
N PHE A 19 4.75 -8.16 -11.25
CA PHE A 19 3.70 -8.04 -12.27
C PHE A 19 4.21 -7.54 -13.63
N ARG A 20 5.47 -7.84 -13.96
CA ARG A 20 6.19 -7.39 -15.17
C ARG A 20 6.60 -8.55 -16.09
N GLU A 21 6.02 -9.72 -15.91
CA GLU A 21 6.40 -10.96 -16.62
C GLU A 21 6.14 -10.86 -18.14
N ASP A 22 5.19 -10.02 -18.55
CA ASP A 22 4.84 -9.71 -19.95
C ASP A 22 5.58 -8.49 -20.53
N GLY A 23 6.50 -7.88 -19.76
CA GLY A 23 7.25 -6.68 -20.13
C GLY A 23 6.45 -5.37 -20.08
N LEU A 24 5.19 -5.40 -19.66
CA LEU A 24 4.33 -4.22 -19.55
C LEU A 24 4.38 -3.62 -18.14
N GLU A 25 4.25 -2.29 -18.06
CA GLU A 25 4.14 -1.55 -16.81
C GLU A 25 2.84 -1.94 -16.09
N PRO A 26 2.89 -2.48 -14.85
CA PRO A 26 1.68 -2.86 -14.13
C PRO A 26 0.92 -1.64 -13.62
N ILE A 27 -0.34 -1.85 -13.28
CA ILE A 27 -1.17 -0.81 -12.68
C ILE A 27 -1.18 -1.05 -11.17
N THR A 28 -0.54 -0.17 -10.41
CA THR A 28 -0.63 -0.23 -8.94
C THR A 28 -1.93 0.39 -8.47
N LEU A 29 -2.56 -0.26 -7.50
CA LEU A 29 -3.66 0.28 -6.72
C LEU A 29 -3.10 0.91 -5.43
N PRO A 30 -2.88 2.24 -5.38
CA PRO A 30 -2.54 2.94 -4.15
C PRO A 30 -3.78 3.01 -3.23
N VAL A 31 -3.70 2.37 -2.08
CA VAL A 31 -4.72 2.39 -1.03
C VAL A 31 -4.13 2.84 0.29
N HIS A 32 -4.99 3.34 1.15
CA HIS A 32 -4.59 3.81 2.47
C HIS A 32 -5.67 3.49 3.49
N GLY A 33 -5.27 3.37 4.75
CA GLY A 33 -6.22 3.10 5.82
C GLY A 33 -5.61 3.21 7.21
N THR A 34 -6.41 2.85 8.19
CA THR A 34 -6.04 2.70 9.59
C THR A 34 -6.20 1.23 10.01
N PRO A 35 -5.75 0.83 11.20
CA PRO A 35 -5.88 -0.54 11.69
C PRO A 35 -7.34 -0.99 11.84
N GLU A 36 -8.31 -0.09 12.06
CA GLU A 36 -9.73 -0.46 12.05
C GLU A 36 -10.20 -0.97 10.68
N MET A 37 -9.54 -0.56 9.60
CA MET A 37 -9.85 -0.98 8.23
C MET A 37 -9.14 -2.27 7.82
N MET A 38 -8.43 -2.94 8.74
CA MET A 38 -7.57 -4.08 8.40
C MET A 38 -8.32 -5.23 7.74
N GLU A 39 -9.57 -5.49 8.13
CA GLU A 39 -10.39 -6.50 7.45
C GLU A 39 -10.62 -6.18 5.96
N THR A 40 -10.87 -4.91 5.63
CA THR A 40 -11.04 -4.46 4.25
C THR A 40 -9.72 -4.50 3.49
N ILE A 41 -8.62 -4.10 4.13
CA ILE A 41 -7.25 -4.18 3.59
C ILE A 41 -6.92 -5.63 3.21
N GLU A 42 -7.15 -6.60 4.10
CA GLU A 42 -6.86 -8.03 3.89
C GLU A 42 -7.64 -8.63 2.72
N LYS A 43 -8.83 -8.10 2.41
CA LYS A 43 -9.66 -8.57 1.31
C LYS A 43 -9.25 -8.00 -0.05
N LYS A 44 -8.44 -6.92 -0.09
CA LYS A 44 -8.05 -6.28 -1.36
C LYS A 44 -7.23 -7.11 -2.32
N PRO A 45 -6.26 -7.95 -1.88
CA PRO A 45 -5.54 -8.84 -2.79
C PRO A 45 -6.45 -9.75 -3.62
N ALA A 46 -7.60 -10.16 -3.08
CA ALA A 46 -8.58 -10.96 -3.81
C ALA A 46 -9.45 -10.14 -4.79
N ASN A 47 -9.50 -8.81 -4.64
CA ASN A 47 -10.28 -7.91 -5.47
C ASN A 47 -9.45 -7.16 -6.52
N TRP A 48 -8.12 -7.25 -6.46
CA TRP A 48 -7.21 -6.58 -7.38
C TRP A 48 -6.18 -7.54 -7.95
N ASP A 49 -6.07 -7.57 -9.28
CA ASP A 49 -5.23 -8.52 -10.01
C ASP A 49 -3.83 -7.95 -10.33
N GLY A 50 -3.39 -6.93 -9.60
CA GLY A 50 -2.10 -6.27 -9.80
C GLY A 50 -1.41 -5.92 -8.48
N PRO A 51 -0.33 -5.12 -8.54
CA PRO A 51 0.34 -4.63 -7.34
C PRO A 51 -0.54 -3.66 -6.55
N ILE A 52 -0.39 -3.67 -5.23
CA ILE A 52 -1.07 -2.81 -4.27
C ILE A 52 0.00 -2.09 -3.45
N SER A 53 -0.09 -0.76 -3.38
CA SER A 53 0.72 0.04 -2.45
C SER A 53 -0.19 0.52 -1.33
N LEU A 54 0.02 -0.02 -0.14
CA LEU A 54 -0.76 0.27 1.05
C LEU A 54 -0.02 1.27 1.94
N ALA A 55 -0.65 2.39 2.28
CA ALA A 55 -0.18 3.28 3.34
C ALA A 55 -1.04 3.11 4.60
N LEU A 56 -0.46 2.54 5.66
CA LEU A 56 -1.11 2.32 6.95
C LEU A 56 -0.79 3.46 7.92
N PHE A 57 -1.82 4.15 8.41
CA PHE A 57 -1.66 5.18 9.43
C PHE A 57 -1.67 4.53 10.80
N ILE A 58 -0.69 4.86 11.62
CA ILE A 58 -0.55 4.33 12.98
C ILE A 58 -0.20 5.45 13.96
N ASP A 59 -0.57 5.24 15.21
CA ASP A 59 -0.16 6.08 16.34
C ASP A 59 0.43 5.20 17.45
N PHE A 60 0.72 5.79 18.60
CA PHE A 60 1.30 5.07 19.74
C PHE A 60 0.44 3.89 20.22
N HIS A 61 -0.89 3.97 20.13
CA HIS A 61 -1.79 2.92 20.58
C HIS A 61 -1.90 1.78 19.57
N SER A 62 -1.72 2.09 18.29
CA SER A 62 -1.96 1.16 17.20
C SER A 62 -0.68 0.54 16.59
N GLN A 63 0.45 0.66 17.28
CA GLN A 63 1.76 0.11 16.84
C GLN A 63 1.73 -1.40 16.53
N ARG A 64 0.94 -2.18 17.28
CA ARG A 64 0.76 -3.63 17.05
C ARG A 64 0.19 -3.96 15.67
N ALA A 65 -0.41 -2.99 14.98
CA ALA A 65 -0.86 -3.18 13.60
C ALA A 65 0.28 -3.52 12.64
N LEU A 66 1.51 -3.08 12.93
CA LEU A 66 2.68 -3.43 12.12
C LEU A 66 3.08 -4.90 12.31
N GLU A 67 3.09 -5.40 13.54
CA GLU A 67 3.32 -6.82 13.84
C GLU A 67 2.27 -7.69 13.15
N TYR A 68 1.00 -7.32 13.28
CA TYR A 68 -0.08 -8.01 12.60
C TYR A 68 0.07 -7.98 11.08
N SER A 69 0.44 -6.83 10.50
CA SER A 69 0.68 -6.70 9.05
C SER A 69 1.84 -7.59 8.60
N SER A 70 2.89 -7.75 9.42
CA SER A 70 4.00 -8.67 9.15
C SER A 70 3.54 -10.13 9.15
N ASP A 71 2.69 -10.53 10.09
CA ASP A 71 2.14 -11.89 10.11
C ASP A 71 1.19 -12.16 8.93
N VAL A 72 0.33 -11.18 8.58
CA VAL A 72 -0.50 -11.26 7.37
C VAL A 72 0.37 -11.41 6.14
N HIS A 73 1.38 -10.56 5.96
CA HIS A 73 2.27 -10.62 4.80
C HIS A 73 3.06 -11.92 4.74
N ARG A 74 3.47 -12.49 5.88
CA ARG A 74 4.17 -13.78 5.91
C ARG A 74 3.26 -14.96 5.57
N CYS A 75 2.04 -14.97 6.10
CA CYS A 75 1.17 -16.15 6.12
C CYS A 75 0.08 -16.15 5.04
N ASP A 76 -0.33 -15.00 4.52
CA ASP A 76 -1.32 -14.88 3.45
C ASP A 76 -0.60 -14.70 2.10
N GLN A 77 -0.62 -15.75 1.28
CA GLN A 77 0.10 -15.78 0.01
C GLN A 77 -0.34 -14.68 -0.95
N GLU A 78 -1.65 -14.41 -1.06
CA GLU A 78 -2.15 -13.37 -1.97
C GLU A 78 -1.73 -11.99 -1.49
N PHE A 79 -1.79 -11.76 -0.18
CA PHE A 79 -1.29 -10.52 0.40
C PHE A 79 0.20 -10.33 0.16
N ARG A 80 1.02 -11.37 0.41
CA ARG A 80 2.48 -11.35 0.21
C ARG A 80 2.86 -11.01 -1.22
N ARG A 81 2.14 -11.59 -2.18
CA ARG A 81 2.41 -11.42 -3.61
C ARG A 81 2.12 -10.01 -4.08
N LYS A 82 1.01 -9.42 -3.61
CA LYS A 82 0.45 -8.18 -4.18
C LYS A 82 0.76 -6.92 -3.38
N VAL A 83 0.92 -6.99 -2.06
CA VAL A 83 0.88 -5.81 -1.19
C VAL A 83 2.26 -5.38 -0.73
N THR A 84 2.63 -4.15 -1.05
CA THR A 84 3.74 -3.43 -0.40
C THR A 84 3.16 -2.50 0.66
N VAL A 85 3.61 -2.64 1.91
CA VAL A 85 3.15 -1.86 3.05
C VAL A 85 4.14 -0.74 3.34
N HIS A 86 3.60 0.46 3.42
CA HIS A 86 4.23 1.67 3.93
C HIS A 86 3.44 2.10 5.17
N PHE A 87 4.07 2.85 6.07
CA PHE A 87 3.36 3.39 7.23
C PHE A 87 3.70 4.86 7.46
N ALA A 88 2.75 5.55 8.10
CA ALA A 88 2.98 6.85 8.69
C ALA A 88 2.65 6.76 10.18
N PHE A 89 3.64 7.03 11.02
CA PHE A 89 3.50 7.13 12.46
C PHE A 89 3.45 8.60 12.85
N ARG A 90 2.37 9.04 13.51
CA ARG A 90 2.31 10.41 14.03
C ARG A 90 3.11 10.53 15.32
N VAL A 91 4.09 11.43 15.31
CA VAL A 91 4.95 11.71 16.46
C VAL A 91 4.16 12.52 17.48
N SER A 92 4.33 12.19 18.76
CA SER A 92 3.77 13.01 19.84
C SER A 92 4.40 14.41 19.81
N PRO A 93 3.66 15.50 20.09
CA PRO A 93 4.20 16.86 20.15
C PRO A 93 5.42 17.02 21.08
N PHE A 94 5.59 16.10 22.04
CA PHE A 94 6.67 16.10 23.02
C PHE A 94 7.84 15.18 22.64
N GLN A 95 7.76 14.45 21.53
CA GLN A 95 8.84 13.61 21.01
C GLN A 95 9.50 14.32 19.82
N GLY A 96 10.78 14.66 19.95
CA GLY A 96 11.54 15.29 18.87
C GLY A 96 12.08 14.33 17.81
N ASN A 97 11.95 13.01 18.03
CA ASN A 97 12.49 11.97 17.16
C ASN A 97 11.47 10.86 16.90
N CYS A 98 11.61 10.21 15.75
CA CYS A 98 10.87 8.99 15.44
C CYS A 98 11.16 7.89 16.46
N PRO A 99 10.14 7.25 17.05
CA PRO A 99 10.38 6.09 17.90
C PRO A 99 11.02 4.98 17.06
N LEU A 100 11.92 4.21 17.68
CA LEU A 100 12.39 2.96 17.10
C LEU A 100 11.21 1.99 17.10
N ILE A 101 10.66 1.74 15.92
CA ILE A 101 9.59 0.77 15.72
C ILE A 101 10.26 -0.59 15.59
N ASN A 102 10.38 -1.30 16.70
CA ASN A 102 10.80 -2.70 16.71
C ASN A 102 9.57 -3.56 16.49
N VAL A 103 9.48 -4.15 15.31
CA VAL A 103 8.45 -5.15 15.01
C VAL A 103 8.97 -6.49 15.49
N THR A 104 8.48 -6.94 16.63
CA THR A 104 8.78 -8.26 17.14
C THR A 104 8.07 -9.29 16.27
N SER A 105 8.82 -9.98 15.41
CA SER A 105 8.28 -11.11 14.65
C SER A 105 7.96 -12.24 15.63
N HIS A 106 6.70 -12.33 16.03
CA HIS A 106 6.19 -13.51 16.69
C HIS A 106 6.17 -14.60 15.62
N HIS A 107 7.11 -15.55 15.72
CA HIS A 107 7.20 -16.70 14.80
C HIS A 107 6.08 -17.69 15.10
N GLN A 108 4.84 -17.21 15.11
CA GLN A 108 3.66 -18.04 15.23
C GLN A 108 3.51 -18.88 13.96
N ASP A 109 3.02 -20.10 14.12
CA ASP A 109 2.68 -20.96 13.00
C ASP A 109 1.60 -20.31 12.12
N CYS A 110 1.79 -20.31 10.80
CA CYS A 110 0.86 -19.63 9.88
C CYS A 110 -0.53 -20.26 9.86
N LYS A 111 -0.65 -21.57 10.08
CA LYS A 111 -1.95 -22.25 10.12
C LYS A 111 -2.73 -21.80 11.36
N GLU A 112 -2.06 -21.65 12.49
CA GLU A 112 -2.66 -21.11 13.71
C GLU A 112 -3.04 -19.63 13.56
N PHE A 113 -2.14 -18.81 12.99
CA PHE A 113 -2.39 -17.40 12.73
C PHE A 113 -3.64 -17.20 11.87
N LEU A 114 -3.69 -17.86 10.71
CA LEU A 114 -4.81 -17.74 9.78
C LEU A 114 -6.13 -18.21 10.40
N LYS A 115 -6.10 -19.27 11.24
CA LYS A 115 -7.29 -19.75 11.96
C LYS A 115 -7.81 -18.73 12.97
N ASN A 116 -6.92 -18.02 13.66
CA ASN A 116 -7.25 -17.04 14.70
C ASN A 116 -7.21 -15.58 14.20
N ARG A 117 -7.12 -15.36 12.88
CA ARG A 117 -6.90 -14.05 12.25
C ARG A 117 -7.86 -12.96 12.71
N SER A 118 -9.15 -13.28 12.82
CA SER A 118 -10.18 -12.35 13.29
C SER A 118 -9.97 -11.93 14.75
N LYS A 119 -9.59 -12.88 15.61
CA LYS A 119 -9.28 -12.59 17.02
C LYS A 119 -8.09 -11.64 17.12
N TYR A 120 -6.98 -11.95 16.45
CA TYR A 120 -5.78 -11.11 16.49
C TYR A 120 -6.03 -9.72 15.92
N ARG A 121 -6.81 -9.60 14.84
CA ARG A 121 -7.22 -8.31 14.30
C ARG A 121 -7.98 -7.47 15.33
N ASN A 122 -8.92 -8.08 16.05
CA ASN A 122 -9.75 -7.38 17.04
C ASN A 122 -8.98 -6.98 18.32
N GLU A 123 -7.81 -7.58 18.55
CA GLU A 123 -6.91 -7.19 19.65
C GLU A 123 -6.05 -5.95 19.32
N ILE A 124 -6.02 -5.53 18.04
CA ILE A 124 -5.32 -4.32 17.61
C ILE A 124 -6.17 -3.11 17.99
N ALA A 125 -5.59 -2.21 18.77
CA ALA A 125 -6.23 -0.94 19.07
C ALA A 125 -6.32 -0.08 17.80
N GLY A 126 -7.45 0.62 17.67
CA GLY A 126 -7.65 1.64 16.66
C GLY A 126 -6.71 2.83 16.83
N SER A 127 -6.65 3.69 15.81
CA SER A 127 -5.91 4.95 15.91
C SER A 127 -6.82 6.01 16.51
N PHE A 128 -6.36 6.70 17.55
CA PHE A 128 -7.15 7.71 18.27
C PHE A 128 -7.01 9.12 17.67
N GLN A 129 -6.06 9.30 16.77
CA GLN A 129 -5.74 10.60 16.20
C GLN A 129 -6.46 10.88 14.89
N LEU A 130 -6.62 12.19 14.59
CA LEU A 130 -7.19 12.63 13.32
C LEU A 130 -6.41 12.05 12.14
N TYR A 131 -7.12 11.35 11.27
CA TYR A 131 -6.55 10.66 10.11
C TYR A 131 -6.11 11.63 9.01
N PRO A 132 -4.82 11.69 8.63
CA PRO A 132 -4.31 12.65 7.66
C PRO A 132 -4.47 12.14 6.22
N ILE A 133 -5.70 12.13 5.70
CA ILE A 133 -6.06 11.48 4.43
C ILE A 133 -5.15 11.86 3.24
N ASN A 134 -4.79 13.15 3.10
CA ASN A 134 -3.95 13.62 1.99
C ASN A 134 -2.49 13.15 2.12
N LEU A 135 -1.97 13.07 3.35
CA LEU A 135 -0.64 12.51 3.59
C LEU A 135 -0.63 11.04 3.19
N MET A 136 -1.62 10.28 3.64
CA MET A 136 -1.69 8.83 3.39
C MET A 136 -1.86 8.50 1.91
N ARG A 137 -2.69 9.25 1.18
CA ARG A 137 -2.79 9.17 -0.29
C ARG A 137 -1.45 9.39 -0.98
N ASN A 138 -0.70 10.40 -0.53
CA ASN A 138 0.61 10.71 -1.11
C ASN A 138 1.66 9.64 -0.79
N ILE A 139 1.63 9.06 0.41
CA ILE A 139 2.54 7.96 0.79
C ILE A 139 2.26 6.73 -0.08
N ALA A 140 1.00 6.32 -0.22
CA ALA A 140 0.64 5.18 -1.08
C ALA A 140 1.03 5.43 -2.55
N ARG A 141 0.77 6.63 -3.07
CA ARG A 141 1.15 6.98 -4.45
C ARG A 141 2.66 7.03 -4.68
N ARG A 142 3.44 7.53 -3.71
CA ARG A 142 4.91 7.61 -3.83
C ARG A 142 5.59 6.27 -3.57
N GLY A 143 4.97 5.42 -2.76
CA GLY A 143 5.47 4.08 -2.44
C GLY A 143 5.15 3.03 -3.51
N ALA A 144 4.20 3.32 -4.39
CA ALA A 144 3.90 2.48 -5.54
C ALA A 144 5.12 2.32 -6.45
N LYS A 145 5.36 1.08 -6.88
CA LYS A 145 6.53 0.68 -7.69
C LYS A 145 6.29 0.75 -9.20
N SER A 146 5.09 1.14 -9.60
CA SER A 146 4.73 1.27 -11.00
C SER A 146 4.50 2.73 -11.36
N ASP A 147 4.68 3.07 -12.63
CA ASP A 147 4.43 4.41 -13.14
C ASP A 147 2.93 4.68 -13.38
N ILE A 148 2.15 3.61 -13.53
CA ILE A 148 0.70 3.67 -13.77
C ILE A 148 -0.04 3.38 -12.47
N HIS A 149 -0.97 4.26 -12.12
CA HIS A 149 -1.78 4.15 -10.91
C HIS A 149 -3.27 4.16 -11.23
N PHE A 150 -4.03 3.33 -10.52
CA PHE A 150 -5.49 3.40 -10.50
C PHE A 150 -5.96 3.89 -9.13
N ILE A 151 -6.50 5.11 -9.08
CA ILE A 151 -6.92 5.73 -7.82
C ILE A 151 -8.35 5.31 -7.50
N ALA A 152 -8.54 4.63 -6.38
CA ALA A 152 -9.83 4.23 -5.85
C ALA A 152 -9.81 4.23 -4.31
N ASP A 153 -10.97 4.36 -3.68
CA ASP A 153 -11.11 4.23 -2.24
C ASP A 153 -11.01 2.75 -1.82
N ILE A 154 -10.60 2.51 -0.57
CA ILE A 154 -10.34 1.17 -0.07
C ILE A 154 -11.60 0.31 0.09
N ASP A 155 -12.78 0.90 0.12
CA ASP A 155 -14.06 0.19 0.16
C ASP A 155 -14.59 -0.17 -1.24
N MET A 156 -14.04 0.42 -2.31
CA MET A 156 -14.50 0.16 -3.68
C MET A 156 -14.12 -1.25 -4.17
N ILE A 157 -15.09 -1.99 -4.71
CA ILE A 157 -14.90 -3.32 -5.26
C ILE A 157 -14.69 -3.23 -6.78
N MET A 158 -13.56 -3.76 -7.27
CA MET A 158 -13.23 -3.80 -8.69
C MET A 158 -13.80 -5.03 -9.38
N SER A 159 -14.07 -4.91 -10.69
CA SER A 159 -14.42 -6.05 -11.53
C SER A 159 -13.23 -7.00 -11.69
N GLU A 160 -13.53 -8.30 -11.82
CA GLU A 160 -12.50 -9.33 -12.04
C GLU A 160 -11.68 -9.06 -13.33
N GLY A 161 -10.37 -9.18 -13.21
CA GLY A 161 -9.41 -8.95 -14.28
C GLY A 161 -9.24 -7.49 -14.67
N PHE A 162 -9.75 -6.53 -13.89
CA PHE A 162 -9.73 -5.11 -14.27
C PHE A 162 -8.31 -4.59 -14.47
N ALA A 163 -7.40 -4.84 -13.53
CA ALA A 163 -6.02 -4.41 -13.61
C ALA A 163 -5.35 -4.94 -14.88
N THR A 164 -5.52 -6.23 -15.18
CA THR A 164 -4.97 -6.89 -16.38
C THR A 164 -5.52 -6.30 -17.68
N LYS A 165 -6.84 -6.05 -17.75
CA LYS A 165 -7.49 -5.47 -18.93
C LYS A 165 -7.00 -4.05 -19.22
N VAL A 166 -6.91 -3.23 -18.17
CA VAL A 166 -6.50 -1.83 -18.30
C VAL A 166 -4.98 -1.73 -18.54
N LYS A 167 -4.17 -2.65 -18.01
CA LYS A 167 -2.71 -2.68 -18.17
C LYS A 167 -2.30 -2.53 -19.64
N LYS A 168 -2.88 -3.34 -20.52
CA LYS A 168 -2.58 -3.30 -21.96
C LYS A 168 -2.88 -1.93 -22.57
N ILE A 169 -4.09 -1.41 -22.33
CA ILE A 169 -4.54 -0.13 -22.90
C ILE A 169 -3.69 1.03 -22.38
N SER A 170 -3.37 1.05 -21.07
CA SER A 170 -2.58 2.11 -20.47
C SER A 170 -1.15 2.17 -21.02
N ASN A 171 -0.51 1.01 -21.20
CA ASN A 171 0.82 0.94 -21.82
C ASN A 171 0.80 1.41 -23.28
N GLU A 172 -0.20 0.99 -24.07
CA GLU A 172 -0.36 1.49 -25.46
C GLU A 172 -0.56 3.02 -25.51
N MET A 173 -1.27 3.60 -24.55
CA MET A 173 -1.47 5.06 -24.47
C MET A 173 -0.19 5.81 -24.13
N ILE A 174 0.65 5.28 -23.23
CA ILE A 174 1.94 5.86 -22.86
C ILE A 174 2.92 5.78 -24.04
N ASP A 175 3.03 4.62 -24.68
CA ASP A 175 3.89 4.42 -25.84
C ASP A 175 3.52 5.33 -27.01
N ARG A 176 2.21 5.54 -27.25
CA ARG A 176 1.73 6.47 -28.29
C ARG A 176 2.07 7.91 -27.98
N LYS A 177 2.03 8.33 -26.71
CA LYS A 177 2.48 9.68 -26.32
C LYS A 177 3.97 9.84 -26.59
N ASN A 178 4.78 8.87 -26.15
CA ASN A 178 6.23 8.88 -26.37
C ASN A 178 6.61 8.88 -27.87
N LYS A 179 5.84 8.16 -28.71
CA LYS A 179 6.04 8.16 -30.17
C LYS A 179 5.55 9.42 -30.89
N LYS A 180 4.61 10.17 -30.31
CA LYS A 180 4.15 11.46 -30.85
C LYS A 180 5.06 12.63 -30.46
N ASP A 181 5.98 12.40 -29.53
CA ASP A 181 6.90 13.42 -29.01
C ASP A 181 8.40 13.21 -29.37
N PRO A 182 8.80 13.05 -30.66
CA PRO A 182 10.20 13.23 -31.05
C PRO A 182 10.49 14.64 -31.61
N THR A 183 9.48 15.46 -31.90
CA THR A 183 9.64 16.72 -32.66
C THR A 183 8.55 17.76 -32.38
N GLU A 184 8.31 18.13 -31.11
CA GLU A 184 7.73 19.45 -30.80
C GLU A 184 8.81 20.57 -30.90
N THR A 185 9.66 20.47 -31.93
CA THR A 185 10.44 21.59 -32.49
C THR A 185 9.82 21.97 -33.83
N LEU A 186 8.64 22.58 -33.76
CA LEU A 186 8.12 23.37 -34.87
C LEU A 186 7.80 24.75 -34.32
N ARG A 187 8.83 25.61 -34.39
CA ARG A 187 8.66 27.07 -34.48
C ARG A 187 7.53 27.35 -35.45
N ILE A 188 6.49 28.08 -35.03
CA ILE A 188 5.77 28.99 -35.90
C ILE A 188 5.38 30.23 -35.06
N TYR A 189 5.89 31.36 -35.56
CA TYR A 189 5.74 32.80 -35.25
C TYR A 189 4.75 33.27 -34.20
#